data_AF-A0ABD2PMX0-F1
#
_entry.id   AF-A0ABD2PMX0-F1
#
_cell.length_a   1.000
_cell.length_b   1.000
_cell.length_c   1.000
_cell.angle_alpha   90.00
_cell.angle_beta   90.00
_cell.angle_gamma   90.00
#
_symmetry.space_group_name_H-M   'P 1'
#
loop_
_entity.id
_entity.type
_entity.pdbx_description
1 polymer ?
#
loop_
_entity_poly.entity_id
_entity_poly.type
_entity_poly.pdbx_seq_one_letter_code
_entity_poly.pdbx_strand_id
1 'polypeptide(L)' 'VVEDGYEFFAKRQLVTIFSAPNYCGEFDNAGAMMAVNETLICSFQILKPVDKRRFPFTSRYNTKLKEKQ' A
#
# COMPACT_ATOMS: atom_id res chain seq x y z
N VAL A 1 -3.39 -9.15 -11.06
CA VAL A 1 -3.36 -8.02 -10.09
C VAL A 1 -2.83 -6.81 -10.83
N VAL A 2 -3.20 -5.60 -10.46
CA VAL A 2 -2.71 -4.38 -11.13
C VAL A 2 -1.27 -4.13 -10.72
N GLU A 3 -0.35 -3.99 -11.69
CA GLU A 3 1.10 -3.94 -11.46
C GLU A 3 1.53 -2.78 -10.55
N ASP A 4 1.07 -1.56 -10.82
CA ASP A 4 1.40 -0.36 -10.04
C ASP A 4 0.46 -0.12 -8.85
N GLY A 5 -0.46 -1.03 -8.58
CA GLY A 5 -1.48 -0.86 -7.54
C GLY A 5 -2.61 0.13 -7.90
N TYR A 6 -2.61 0.73 -9.09
CA TYR A 6 -3.77 1.46 -9.61
C TYR A 6 -3.87 1.34 -11.15
N GLU A 7 -5.09 1.35 -11.68
CA GLU A 7 -5.32 1.27 -13.14
C GLU A 7 -6.49 2.17 -13.54
N PHE A 8 -6.31 2.94 -14.62
CA PHE A 8 -7.39 3.71 -15.23
C PHE A 8 -8.10 2.92 -16.33
N PHE A 9 -9.43 3.01 -16.35
CA PHE A 9 -10.29 2.44 -17.38
C PHE A 9 -11.24 3.51 -17.95
N ALA A 10 -11.89 3.21 -19.08
CA ALA A 10 -12.92 4.05 -19.70
C ALA A 10 -12.49 5.52 -19.84
N LYS A 11 -11.33 5.78 -20.49
CA LYS A 11 -10.77 7.14 -20.65
C LYS A 11 -10.56 7.88 -19.32
N ARG A 12 -10.06 7.15 -18.31
CA ARG A 12 -9.78 7.65 -16.94
C ARG A 12 -11.03 8.07 -16.16
N GLN A 13 -12.21 7.61 -16.57
CA GLN A 13 -13.46 7.83 -15.83
C GLN A 13 -13.65 6.83 -14.69
N LEU A 14 -12.91 5.72 -14.72
CA LEU A 14 -12.87 4.73 -13.65
C LEU A 14 -11.42 4.51 -13.24
N VAL A 15 -11.16 4.44 -11.94
CA VAL A 15 -9.87 4.02 -11.40
C VAL A 15 -10.09 2.84 -10.46
N THR A 16 -9.34 1.77 -10.68
CA THR A 16 -9.23 0.64 -9.75
C THR A 16 -8.00 0.87 -8.88
N ILE A 17 -8.11 0.70 -7.56
CA ILE A 17 -6.99 0.84 -6.61
C ILE A 17 -6.82 -0.47 -5.87
N PHE A 18 -5.57 -0.91 -5.75
CA PHE A 18 -5.14 -2.07 -5.01
C PHE A 18 -4.08 -1.65 -4.00
N SER A 19 -4.32 -1.84 -2.70
CA SER A 19 -3.46 -1.30 -1.63
C SER A 19 -2.52 -2.31 -0.99
N ALA A 20 -2.65 -3.60 -1.31
CA ALA A 20 -1.82 -4.66 -0.74
C ALA A 20 -0.63 -4.98 -1.68
N PRO A 21 0.58 -4.46 -1.42
CA PRO A 21 1.76 -4.84 -2.19
C PRO A 21 2.10 -6.31 -1.95
N ASN A 22 2.57 -6.98 -3.00
CA ASN A 22 2.85 -8.41 -2.98
C ASN A 22 1.66 -9.23 -2.45
N TYR A 23 0.52 -9.07 -3.11
CA TYR A 23 -0.73 -9.69 -2.68
C TYR A 23 -0.56 -11.20 -2.53
N CYS A 24 -1.03 -11.75 -1.41
CA CYS A 24 -0.87 -13.16 -1.03
C CYS A 24 0.58 -13.71 -1.04
N GLY A 25 1.61 -12.90 -1.26
CA GLY A 25 2.97 -13.40 -1.47
C GLY A 25 3.21 -14.00 -2.85
N GLU A 26 2.23 -13.94 -3.76
CA GLU A 26 2.22 -14.60 -5.07
C GLU A 26 2.46 -13.65 -6.24
N PHE A 27 2.27 -12.35 -6.01
CA PHE A 27 2.35 -11.32 -7.04
C PHE A 27 3.48 -10.34 -6.71
N ASP A 28 4.11 -9.73 -7.71
CA ASP A 28 5.12 -8.67 -7.52
C ASP A 28 4.50 -7.26 -7.58
N ASN A 29 3.17 -7.17 -7.49
CA ASN A 29 2.44 -5.92 -7.60
C ASN A 29 2.81 -4.94 -6.48
N ALA A 30 2.83 -3.66 -6.83
CA ALA A 30 2.78 -2.58 -5.85
C ALA A 30 1.37 -2.43 -5.26
N GLY A 31 1.30 -1.78 -4.10
CA GLY A 31 0.08 -1.16 -3.61
C GLY A 31 0.02 0.31 -4.03
N ALA A 32 -1.17 0.90 -4.05
CA ALA A 32 -1.35 2.34 -4.22
C ALA A 32 -2.35 2.92 -3.22
N MET A 33 -2.18 4.20 -2.91
CA MET A 33 -3.15 5.02 -2.20
C MET A 33 -3.46 6.26 -3.03
N MET A 34 -4.74 6.57 -3.23
CA MET A 34 -5.17 7.79 -3.92
C MET A 34 -5.47 8.88 -2.90
N ALA A 35 -4.82 10.04 -3.05
CA ALA A 35 -5.13 11.25 -2.30
C ALA A 35 -5.87 12.22 -3.22
N VAL A 36 -6.99 12.76 -2.72
CA VAL A 36 -7.82 13.76 -3.41
C VAL A 36 -7.77 15.04 -2.59
N ASN A 37 -7.37 16.16 -3.22
CA ASN A 37 -7.29 17.45 -2.55
C ASN A 37 -8.57 18.30 -2.76
N GLU A 38 -8.59 19.50 -2.18
CA GLU A 38 -9.73 20.45 -2.26
C GLU A 38 -10.07 20.87 -3.70
N THR A 39 -9.10 20.83 -4.63
CA THR A 39 -9.33 21.14 -6.05
C THR A 39 -9.67 19.91 -6.90
N LEU A 40 -10.01 18.78 -6.24
CA LEU A 40 -10.35 17.49 -6.86
C LEU A 40 -9.22 16.88 -7.71
N ILE A 41 -7.97 17.29 -7.47
CA ILE A 41 -6.81 16.66 -8.08
C ILE A 41 -6.57 15.33 -7.36
N CYS A 42 -6.60 14.25 -8.13
CA CYS A 42 -6.22 12.92 -7.67
C CYS A 42 -4.72 12.69 -7.88
N SER A 43 -4.02 12.31 -6.81
CA SER A 43 -2.61 11.91 -6.83
C SER A 43 -2.46 10.51 -6.24
N PHE A 44 -1.40 9.79 -6.63
CA PHE A 44 -1.19 8.39 -6.23
C PHE A 44 0.15 8.25 -5.52
N GLN A 45 0.13 7.60 -4.36
CA GLN A 45 1.33 7.17 -3.64
C GLN A 45 1.50 5.67 -3.87
N ILE A 46 2.66 5.26 -4.41
CA ILE A 46 2.95 3.86 -4.74
C ILE A 46 3.77 3.22 -3.62
N LEU A 47 3.27 2.10 -3.12
CA LEU A 47 3.86 1.26 -2.08
C LEU A 47 4.49 0.05 -2.75
N LYS A 48 5.80 0.05 -2.95
CA LYS A 48 6.50 -1.12 -3.48
C LYS A 48 6.61 -2.22 -2.42
N PRO A 49 6.58 -3.51 -2.81
CA PRO A 49 6.84 -4.61 -1.90
C PRO A 49 8.14 -4.42 -1.10
N VAL A 50 8.09 -4.71 0.20
CA VAL A 50 9.29 -4.62 1.04
C VAL A 50 10.15 -5.86 0.86
N ASP A 51 11.42 -5.66 0.50
CA ASP A 51 12.43 -6.71 0.54
C ASP A 51 12.62 -7.15 2.00
N LYS A 52 12.12 -8.33 2.37
CA LYS A 52 12.24 -8.90 3.73
C LYS A 52 13.69 -9.00 4.23
N ARG A 53 14.67 -8.91 3.32
CA ARG A 53 16.12 -8.94 3.61
C ARG A 53 16.70 -7.58 4.06
N ARG A 54 15.98 -6.47 3.87
CA ARG A 54 16.49 -5.11 4.19
C ARG A 54 16.21 -4.65 5.62
N PHE A 55 15.37 -5.37 6.36
CA PHE A 55 15.12 -5.10 7.77
C PHE A 55 15.57 -6.31 8.59
N PRO A 56 16.84 -6.39 9.03
CA PRO A 56 17.18 -7.26 10.14
C PRO A 56 16.32 -6.85 11.32
N PHE A 57 15.49 -7.79 11.75
CA PHE A 57 14.54 -7.74 12.85
C PHE A 57 15.20 -7.18 14.13
N THR A 58 15.24 -5.85 14.27
CA THR A 58 15.28 -5.23 15.60
C THR A 58 13.84 -5.17 16.06
N SER A 59 13.47 -6.15 16.88
CA SER A 59 12.30 -6.13 17.75
C SER A 59 12.16 -4.76 18.44
N ARG A 60 11.29 -3.89 17.89
CA ARG A 60 10.66 -2.81 18.65
C ARG A 60 9.18 -2.74 18.33
N TYR A 61 8.47 -3.78 18.74
CA TYR A 61 7.07 -3.67 19.15
C TYR A 61 6.93 -4.29 20.54
N ASN A 62 7.42 -3.56 21.55
CA ASN A 62 7.00 -3.75 22.93
C ASN A 62 5.76 -2.89 23.14
N THR A 63 4.60 -3.37 22.72
CA THR A 63 3.32 -2.89 23.26
C THR A 63 2.86 -3.93 24.26
N LYS A 64 3.58 -4.06 25.38
CA LYS A 64 2.94 -4.53 26.61
C LYS A 64 1.93 -3.47 26.96
N LEU A 65 0.66 -3.72 26.63
CA LEU A 65 -0.47 -3.22 27.40
C LEU A 65 -0.18 -3.61 28.85
N LYS A 66 0.35 -2.68 29.64
CA LYS A 66 0.26 -2.79 31.10
C LYS A 66 -1.20 -2.55 31.43
N GLU A 67 -1.97 -3.63 31.40
CA GLU A 67 -3.21 -3.70 32.17
C GLU A 67 -2.87 -3.44 33.64
N LYS A 68 -3.73 -2.65 34.27
CA LYS A 68 -3.74 -2.37 35.71
C LYS A 68 -3.76 -3.67 36.50
N GLN A 69 -2.77 -3.87 37.36
CA GLN A 69 -2.99 -4.11 38.79
C GLN A 69 -1.76 -3.68 39.59
#